data_AF-A0A1D7NK79-F1
#
_entry.id   AF-A0A1D7NK79-F1
#
_cell.length_a   1.000
_cell.length_b   1.000
_cell.length_c   1.000
_cell.angle_alpha   90.00
_cell.angle_beta   90.00
_cell.angle_gamma   90.00
#
_symmetry.space_group_name_H-M   'P 1'
#
loop_
_entity.id
_entity.type
_entity.pdbx_description
1 polymer ?
#
loop_
_entity_poly.entity_id
_entity_poly.type
_entity_poly.pdbx_seq_one_letter_code
_entity_poly.pdbx_strand_id
1 'polypeptide(L)'
;MASVKFKLVIEVDGAECFNEELGSECVSGLTGRLQDIEENKDLFGYLAQCASSEVRTDIAYKDNLNEETVELLSQDASIEVRRRLCGQTPFREWASTELLLEYIGADIECAKTIAGSVGDYNNADANKVAIELCKHSDPDVRNALAGSWGAPKKFVKQLLSDPDASVRASAKRTLD
;
A
#
# COMPACT_ATOMS: atom_id res chain seq x y z
N MET A 1 22.00 -3.63 -2.08
CA MET A 1 21.13 -4.29 -1.08
C MET A 1 21.95 -5.33 -0.34
N ALA A 2 21.81 -5.40 0.97
CA ALA A 2 22.37 -6.49 1.75
C ALA A 2 21.63 -7.80 1.40
N SER A 3 22.36 -8.92 1.35
CA SER A 3 21.73 -10.24 1.15
C SER A 3 21.20 -10.74 2.49
N VAL A 4 19.88 -10.69 2.69
CA VAL A 4 19.22 -11.25 3.88
C VAL A 4 19.00 -12.75 3.71
N LYS A 5 19.31 -13.54 4.74
CA LYS A 5 19.08 -14.99 4.80
C LYS A 5 18.19 -15.32 5.98
N PHE A 6 17.14 -16.09 5.74
CA PHE A 6 16.24 -16.56 6.79
C PHE A 6 16.62 -17.99 7.17
N LYS A 7 16.82 -18.23 8.46
CA LYS A 7 17.15 -19.55 9.00
C LYS A 7 16.13 -19.95 10.05
N LEU A 8 15.81 -21.24 10.11
CA LEU A 8 15.09 -21.82 11.24
C LEU A 8 16.12 -22.50 12.15
N VAL A 9 16.12 -22.08 13.41
CA VAL A 9 16.91 -22.70 14.48
C VAL A 9 15.94 -23.42 15.42
N ILE A 10 16.19 -24.70 15.69
CA ILE A 10 15.43 -25.49 16.67
C ILE A 10 16.41 -25.95 17.73
N GLU A 11 16.08 -25.66 18.99
CA GLU A 11 16.87 -26.09 20.15
C GLU A 11 16.09 -27.12 20.97
N VAL A 12 16.79 -28.16 21.42
CA VAL A 12 16.27 -29.16 22.36
C VAL A 12 17.26 -29.23 23.53
N ASP A 13 16.77 -28.95 24.74
CA ASP A 13 17.57 -28.89 25.97
C ASP A 13 18.78 -27.93 25.88
N GLY A 14 18.61 -26.82 25.15
CA GLY A 14 19.64 -25.80 24.94
C GLY A 14 20.73 -26.16 23.92
N ALA A 15 20.56 -27.27 23.20
CA ALA A 15 21.41 -27.62 22.06
C ALA A 15 20.68 -27.38 20.74
N GLU A 16 21.31 -26.65 19.81
CA GLU A 16 20.83 -26.50 18.44
C GLU A 16 20.82 -27.87 17.75
N CYS A 17 19.62 -28.39 17.45
CA CYS A 17 19.43 -29.66 16.74
C CYS A 17 19.05 -29.47 15.26
N PHE A 18 18.71 -28.23 14.87
CA PHE A 18 18.41 -27.84 13.50
C PHE A 18 18.85 -26.39 13.28
N ASN A 19 19.55 -26.11 12.18
CA ASN A 19 20.00 -24.77 11.80
C ASN A 19 20.16 -24.71 10.27
N GLU A 20 19.05 -24.54 9.57
CA GLU A 20 19.02 -24.57 8.11
C GLU A 20 18.44 -23.28 7.52
N GLU A 21 18.95 -22.91 6.35
CA GLU A 21 18.42 -21.82 5.55
C GLU A 21 17.06 -22.21 4.96
N LEU A 22 16.07 -21.35 5.11
CA LEU A 22 14.73 -21.55 4.58
C LEU A 22 14.66 -21.08 3.13
N GLY A 23 14.09 -21.92 2.26
CA GLY A 23 13.75 -21.53 0.89
C GLY A 23 12.62 -20.48 0.86
N SER A 24 12.52 -19.75 -0.24
CA SER A 24 11.55 -18.65 -0.42
C SER A 24 10.10 -19.07 -0.19
N GLU A 25 9.70 -20.27 -0.64
CA GLU A 25 8.34 -20.79 -0.43
C GLU A 25 8.04 -21.01 1.06
N CYS A 26 9.00 -21.53 1.82
CA CYS A 26 8.85 -21.73 3.26
C CYS A 26 8.76 -20.38 3.98
N VAL A 27 9.62 -19.41 3.61
CA VAL A 27 9.57 -18.05 4.16
C VAL A 27 8.22 -17.39 3.84
N SER A 28 7.70 -17.51 2.62
CA SER A 28 6.38 -16.96 2.26
C SER A 28 5.25 -17.61 3.07
N GLY A 29 5.26 -18.94 3.18
CA GLY A 29 4.27 -19.68 3.96
C GLY A 29 4.23 -19.28 5.43
N LEU A 30 5.39 -18.95 6.03
CA LEU A 30 5.49 -18.41 7.38
C LEU A 30 5.02 -16.95 7.43
N THR A 31 5.48 -16.13 6.49
CA THR A 31 5.19 -14.68 6.43
C THR A 31 3.69 -14.40 6.37
N GLY A 32 2.96 -15.09 5.50
CA GLY A 32 1.51 -14.96 5.38
C GLY A 32 0.74 -15.34 6.65
N ARG A 33 1.37 -16.05 7.61
CA ARG A 33 0.78 -16.47 8.90
C ARG A 33 1.25 -15.62 10.08
N LEU A 34 2.22 -14.71 9.88
CA LEU A 34 2.68 -13.83 10.94
C LEU A 34 1.54 -12.88 11.36
N GLN A 35 1.32 -12.81 12.68
CA GLN A 35 0.40 -11.85 13.26
C GLN A 35 0.90 -10.43 12.98
N ASP A 36 -0.03 -9.57 12.59
CA ASP A 36 0.25 -8.15 12.39
C ASP A 36 0.16 -7.43 13.74
N ILE A 37 1.26 -7.46 14.46
CA ILE A 37 1.43 -6.90 15.81
C ILE A 37 2.77 -6.17 15.90
N GLU A 38 2.83 -5.17 16.78
CA GLU A 38 3.99 -4.29 16.97
C GLU A 38 5.28 -5.05 17.28
N GLU A 39 5.20 -6.17 18.00
CA GLU A 39 6.36 -7.02 18.35
C GLU A 39 7.05 -7.62 17.12
N ASN A 40 6.35 -7.73 15.98
CA ASN A 40 6.89 -8.28 14.74
C ASN A 40 7.46 -7.20 13.80
N LYS A 41 7.38 -5.91 14.13
CA LYS A 41 7.76 -4.81 13.22
C LYS A 41 9.20 -4.93 12.69
N ASP A 42 10.14 -5.33 13.55
CA ASP A 42 11.55 -5.45 13.17
C ASP A 42 11.75 -6.66 12.24
N LEU A 43 11.02 -7.76 12.51
CA LEU A 43 10.99 -8.93 11.64
C LEU A 43 10.41 -8.58 10.26
N PHE A 44 9.38 -7.74 10.20
CA PHE A 44 8.83 -7.24 8.93
C PHE A 44 9.87 -6.46 8.12
N GLY A 45 10.70 -5.64 8.76
CA GLY A 45 11.79 -4.93 8.08
C GLY A 45 12.83 -5.85 7.44
N TYR A 46 13.15 -6.99 8.08
CA TYR A 46 13.99 -8.02 7.46
C TYR A 46 13.28 -8.74 6.31
N LEU A 47 12.01 -9.11 6.49
CA LEU A 47 11.20 -9.78 5.47
C LEU A 47 10.95 -8.90 4.24
N ALA A 48 10.84 -7.59 4.41
CA ALA A 48 10.77 -6.60 3.34
C ALA A 48 12.03 -6.54 2.46
N GLN A 49 13.16 -7.09 2.92
CA GLN A 49 14.40 -7.21 2.14
C GLN A 49 14.54 -8.59 1.48
N CYS A 50 13.57 -9.49 1.65
CA CYS A 50 13.60 -10.82 1.05
C CYS A 50 13.68 -10.70 -0.48
N ALA A 51 14.47 -11.56 -1.13
CA ALA A 51 14.58 -11.58 -2.59
C ALA A 51 13.25 -11.93 -3.28
N SER A 52 12.40 -12.72 -2.63
CA SER A 52 11.07 -13.06 -3.13
C SER A 52 10.14 -11.86 -3.05
N SER A 53 9.61 -11.42 -4.20
CA SER A 53 8.57 -10.39 -4.21
C SER A 53 7.28 -10.83 -3.53
N GLU A 54 6.98 -12.14 -3.49
CA GLU A 54 5.79 -12.68 -2.82
C GLU A 54 5.85 -12.40 -1.30
N VAL A 55 7.01 -12.66 -0.68
CA VAL A 55 7.24 -12.35 0.74
C VAL A 55 7.08 -10.84 0.98
N ARG A 56 7.66 -10.00 0.12
CA ARG A 56 7.54 -8.54 0.26
C ARG A 56 6.09 -8.06 0.06
N THR A 57 5.33 -8.70 -0.82
CA THR A 57 3.90 -8.44 -1.02
C THR A 57 3.09 -8.79 0.23
N ASP A 58 3.40 -9.91 0.89
CA ASP A 58 2.75 -10.30 2.16
C ASP A 58 3.06 -9.30 3.28
N ILE A 59 4.28 -8.75 3.33
CA ILE A 59 4.66 -7.71 4.29
C ILE A 59 3.98 -6.37 3.97
N ALA A 60 3.88 -5.99 2.69
CA ALA A 60 3.24 -4.74 2.27
C ALA A 60 1.74 -4.68 2.61
N TYR A 61 1.12 -5.77 3.04
CA TYR A 61 -0.26 -5.81 3.53
C TYR A 61 -0.38 -5.51 5.04
N LYS A 62 0.72 -5.38 5.78
CA LYS A 62 0.72 -5.19 7.24
C LYS A 62 0.54 -3.73 7.63
N ASP A 63 -0.13 -3.50 8.76
CA ASP A 63 -0.33 -2.19 9.38
C ASP A 63 0.70 -1.88 10.49
N ASN A 64 1.44 -2.86 11.03
CA ASN A 64 2.51 -2.60 12.02
C ASN A 64 3.90 -2.49 11.35
N LEU A 65 4.01 -1.67 10.31
CA LEU A 65 5.26 -1.39 9.62
C LEU A 65 5.94 -0.14 10.21
N ASN A 66 7.26 -0.20 10.42
CA ASN A 66 8.03 0.98 10.76
C ASN A 66 8.31 1.85 9.52
N GLU A 67 8.70 3.11 9.73
CA GLU A 67 8.93 4.09 8.66
C GLU A 67 9.96 3.61 7.62
N GLU A 68 11.08 3.05 8.05
CA GLU A 68 12.13 2.52 7.16
C GLU A 68 11.59 1.39 6.26
N THR A 69 10.72 0.54 6.79
CA THR A 69 10.08 -0.55 6.02
C THR A 69 9.09 0.01 5.00
N VAL A 70 8.31 1.03 5.37
CA VAL A 70 7.40 1.70 4.43
C VAL A 70 8.18 2.39 3.32
N GLU A 71 9.25 3.12 3.65
CA GLU A 71 10.13 3.77 2.68
C GLU A 71 10.71 2.74 1.70
N LEU A 72 11.27 1.64 2.21
CA LEU A 72 11.82 0.55 1.41
C LEU A 72 10.79 -0.03 0.44
N LEU A 73 9.59 -0.39 0.93
CA LEU A 73 8.55 -1.02 0.12
C LEU A 73 7.89 -0.02 -0.85
N SER A 74 7.92 1.28 -0.54
CA SER A 74 7.39 2.32 -1.44
C SER A 74 8.21 2.44 -2.73
N GLN A 75 9.48 2.06 -2.68
CA GLN A 75 10.40 2.07 -3.81
C GLN A 75 10.64 0.66 -4.38
N ASP A 76 9.84 -0.33 -3.98
CA ASP A 76 10.01 -1.71 -4.43
C ASP A 76 9.91 -1.82 -5.94
N ALA A 77 10.75 -2.62 -6.59
CA ALA A 77 10.69 -2.82 -8.03
C ALA A 77 9.38 -3.51 -8.48
N SER A 78 8.77 -4.33 -7.62
CA SER A 78 7.52 -5.02 -7.90
C SER A 78 6.32 -4.09 -7.74
N ILE A 79 5.55 -3.92 -8.82
CA ILE A 79 4.30 -3.14 -8.76
C ILE A 79 3.28 -3.76 -7.79
N GLU A 80 3.27 -5.08 -7.63
CA GLU A 80 2.36 -5.75 -6.70
C GLU A 80 2.65 -5.39 -5.24
N VAL A 81 3.91 -5.19 -4.87
CA VAL A 81 4.29 -4.71 -3.53
C VAL A 81 3.75 -3.30 -3.33
N ARG A 82 3.98 -2.39 -4.29
CA ARG A 82 3.50 -1.01 -4.21
C ARG A 82 1.98 -0.90 -4.18
N ARG A 83 1.27 -1.73 -4.97
CA ARG A 83 -0.20 -1.85 -4.97
C ARG A 83 -0.73 -2.28 -3.61
N ARG A 84 -0.11 -3.28 -2.95
CA ARG A 84 -0.51 -3.69 -1.60
C ARG A 84 -0.25 -2.61 -0.57
N LEU A 85 0.92 -1.98 -0.63
CA LEU A 85 1.35 -0.98 0.34
C LEU A 85 0.47 0.28 0.30
N CYS A 86 0.13 0.78 -0.90
CA CYS A 86 -0.47 2.12 -1.03
C CYS A 86 -1.83 2.26 -0.31
N GLY A 87 -2.50 1.14 -0.05
CA GLY A 87 -3.76 1.11 0.68
C GLY A 87 -3.63 1.01 2.21
N GLN A 88 -2.45 0.76 2.77
CA GLN A 88 -2.29 0.48 4.20
C GLN A 88 -2.12 1.74 5.05
N THR A 89 -2.40 1.63 6.35
CA THR A 89 -2.34 2.75 7.30
C THR A 89 -0.94 3.36 7.38
N PRO A 90 0.16 2.59 7.52
CA PRO A 90 1.50 3.16 7.59
C PRO A 90 1.89 3.98 6.36
N PHE A 91 1.48 3.53 5.17
CA PHE A 91 1.75 4.26 3.94
C PHE A 91 0.95 5.56 3.87
N ARG A 92 -0.33 5.55 4.26
CA ARG A 92 -1.18 6.74 4.29
C ARG A 92 -0.67 7.79 5.27
N GLU A 93 -0.14 7.34 6.41
CA GLU A 93 0.44 8.21 7.43
C GLU A 93 1.81 8.75 7.05
N TRP A 94 2.53 8.10 6.13
CA TRP A 94 3.89 8.47 5.74
C TRP A 94 3.97 9.24 4.41
N ALA A 95 3.23 8.80 3.37
CA ALA A 95 3.44 9.21 1.99
C ALA A 95 3.25 10.71 1.73
N SER A 96 4.16 11.29 0.93
CA SER A 96 4.12 12.67 0.49
C SER A 96 3.18 12.87 -0.70
N THR A 97 2.83 14.14 -0.98
CA THR A 97 2.03 14.50 -2.16
C THR A 97 2.70 14.02 -3.45
N GLU A 98 4.00 14.25 -3.57
CA GLU A 98 4.79 13.96 -4.78
C GLU A 98 4.82 12.45 -5.07
N LEU A 99 4.99 11.61 -4.04
CA LEU A 99 4.99 10.17 -4.19
C LEU A 99 3.60 9.64 -4.62
N LEU A 100 2.52 10.20 -4.06
CA LEU A 100 1.17 9.83 -4.49
C LEU A 100 0.92 10.18 -5.95
N LEU A 101 1.39 11.36 -6.42
CA LEU A 101 1.28 11.75 -7.82
C LEU A 101 2.09 10.82 -8.74
N GLU A 102 3.27 10.36 -8.29
CA GLU A 102 4.04 9.33 -9.01
C GLU A 102 3.25 8.03 -9.14
N TYR A 103 2.69 7.53 -8.03
CA TYR A 103 1.88 6.30 -8.03
C TYR A 103 0.65 6.41 -8.92
N ILE A 104 -0.05 7.55 -8.89
CA ILE A 104 -1.22 7.84 -9.74
C ILE A 104 -0.85 7.79 -11.22
N GLY A 105 0.31 8.36 -11.59
CA GLY A 105 0.77 8.36 -12.99
C GLY A 105 1.32 7.01 -13.45
N ALA A 106 1.80 6.17 -12.54
CA ALA A 106 2.49 4.93 -12.86
C ALA A 106 1.55 3.70 -12.95
N ASP A 107 0.48 3.66 -12.16
CA ASP A 107 -0.37 2.46 -12.08
C ASP A 107 -1.83 2.77 -11.75
N ILE A 108 -2.74 2.20 -12.52
CA ILE A 108 -4.19 2.45 -12.42
C ILE A 108 -4.77 1.92 -11.10
N GLU A 109 -4.30 0.77 -10.60
CA GLU A 109 -4.83 0.20 -9.35
C GLU A 109 -4.35 1.00 -8.14
N CYS A 110 -3.09 1.47 -8.15
CA CYS A 110 -2.62 2.46 -7.19
C CYS A 110 -3.45 3.75 -7.26
N ALA A 111 -3.67 4.30 -8.46
CA ALA A 111 -4.46 5.51 -8.65
C ALA A 111 -5.89 5.36 -8.09
N LYS A 112 -6.54 4.23 -8.35
CA LYS A 112 -7.88 3.90 -7.85
C LYS A 112 -7.90 3.77 -6.32
N THR A 113 -6.90 3.12 -5.74
CA THR A 113 -6.76 2.97 -4.28
C THR A 113 -6.55 4.33 -3.62
N ILE A 114 -5.66 5.17 -4.16
CA ILE A 114 -5.41 6.53 -3.68
C ILE A 114 -6.67 7.39 -3.82
N ALA A 115 -7.42 7.27 -4.92
CA ALA A 115 -8.65 8.00 -5.13
C ALA A 115 -9.74 7.66 -4.10
N GLY A 116 -9.90 6.38 -3.77
CA GLY A 116 -10.88 5.92 -2.78
C GLY A 116 -10.61 6.43 -1.37
N SER A 117 -9.34 6.68 -1.03
CA SER A 117 -8.88 7.08 0.31
C SER A 117 -8.14 8.42 0.32
N VAL A 118 -8.38 9.31 -0.64
CA VAL A 118 -7.58 10.55 -0.81
C VAL A 118 -7.57 11.46 0.44
N GLY A 119 -8.62 11.38 1.26
CA GLY A 119 -8.73 12.13 2.52
C GLY A 119 -7.98 11.52 3.71
N ASP A 120 -7.47 10.30 3.57
CA ASP A 120 -6.83 9.54 4.63
C ASP A 120 -5.29 9.69 4.62
N TYR A 121 -4.72 10.35 3.61
CA TYR A 121 -3.27 10.55 3.48
C TYR A 121 -2.81 11.78 4.27
N ASN A 122 -2.32 11.55 5.49
CA ASN A 122 -2.09 12.60 6.49
C ASN A 122 -0.96 13.57 6.14
N ASN A 123 0.03 13.12 5.37
CA ASN A 123 1.19 13.93 4.96
C ASN A 123 1.07 14.48 3.53
N ALA A 124 -0.09 14.34 2.89
CA ALA A 124 -0.31 14.79 1.52
C ALA A 124 -1.34 15.92 1.42
N ASP A 125 -1.17 16.80 0.43
CA ASP A 125 -2.19 17.79 0.07
C ASP A 125 -3.29 17.11 -0.76
N ALA A 126 -4.35 16.70 -0.09
CA ALA A 126 -5.52 16.07 -0.71
C ALA A 126 -6.11 16.90 -1.85
N ASN A 127 -5.96 18.23 -1.86
CA ASN A 127 -6.44 19.04 -2.98
C ASN A 127 -5.58 18.87 -4.22
N LYS A 128 -4.25 18.87 -4.08
CA LYS A 128 -3.35 18.63 -5.22
C LYS A 128 -3.55 17.25 -5.82
N VAL A 129 -3.68 16.23 -4.96
CA VAL A 129 -3.94 14.86 -5.40
C VAL A 129 -5.29 14.77 -6.12
N ALA A 130 -6.36 15.33 -5.55
CA ALA A 130 -7.69 15.31 -6.17
C ALA A 130 -7.77 16.04 -7.52
N ILE A 131 -6.97 17.10 -7.74
CA ILE A 131 -6.90 17.79 -9.04
C ILE A 131 -6.49 16.82 -10.16
N GLU A 132 -5.46 16.01 -9.91
CA GLU A 132 -4.95 15.06 -10.91
C GLU A 132 -5.87 13.86 -11.07
N LEU A 133 -6.42 13.34 -9.97
CA LEU A 133 -7.40 12.26 -10.00
C LEU A 133 -8.67 12.64 -10.79
N CYS A 134 -9.17 13.88 -10.69
CA CYS A 134 -10.33 14.35 -11.48
C CYS A 134 -10.06 14.35 -12.99
N LYS A 135 -8.80 14.43 -13.42
CA LYS A 135 -8.40 14.44 -14.84
C LYS A 135 -7.98 13.06 -15.33
N HIS A 136 -7.94 12.06 -14.46
CA HIS A 136 -7.46 10.74 -14.81
C HIS A 136 -8.26 10.15 -15.97
N SER A 137 -7.59 9.53 -16.95
CA SER A 137 -8.23 9.03 -18.16
C SER A 137 -9.21 7.89 -17.86
N ASP A 138 -8.87 7.06 -16.87
CA ASP A 138 -9.69 5.93 -16.44
C ASP A 138 -10.91 6.40 -15.61
N PRO A 139 -12.15 6.10 -16.04
CA PRO A 139 -13.36 6.46 -15.31
C PRO A 139 -13.50 5.76 -13.96
N ASP A 140 -12.91 4.57 -13.74
CA ASP A 140 -12.98 3.88 -12.46
C ASP A 140 -12.17 4.60 -11.38
N VAL A 141 -11.05 5.23 -11.75
CA VAL A 141 -10.28 6.09 -10.85
C VAL A 141 -11.08 7.33 -10.48
N ARG A 142 -11.70 7.99 -11.46
CA ARG A 142 -12.57 9.15 -11.20
C ARG A 142 -13.79 8.77 -10.37
N ASN A 143 -14.35 7.58 -10.59
CA ASN A 143 -15.47 7.03 -9.84
C ASN A 143 -15.09 6.73 -8.39
N ALA A 144 -13.88 6.20 -8.15
CA ALA A 144 -13.35 5.99 -6.81
C ALA A 144 -13.22 7.31 -6.04
N LEU A 145 -12.71 8.38 -6.68
CA LEU A 145 -12.68 9.72 -6.08
C LEU A 145 -14.08 10.25 -5.79
N ALA A 146 -15.01 10.07 -6.74
CA ALA A 146 -16.41 10.49 -6.59
C ALA A 146 -17.11 9.77 -5.42
N GLY A 147 -16.75 8.52 -5.16
CA GLY A 147 -17.26 7.70 -4.06
C GLY A 147 -16.55 7.90 -2.71
N SER A 148 -15.42 8.62 -2.68
CA SER A 148 -14.61 8.78 -1.48
C SER A 148 -15.23 9.79 -0.51
N TRP A 149 -15.54 9.35 0.70
CA TRP A 149 -16.16 10.21 1.73
C TRP A 149 -15.20 11.28 2.25
N GLY A 150 -13.90 10.96 2.29
CA GLY A 150 -12.83 11.88 2.70
C GLY A 150 -12.40 12.85 1.60
N ALA A 151 -12.88 12.70 0.35
CA ALA A 151 -12.48 13.58 -0.74
C ALA A 151 -12.94 15.03 -0.52
N PRO A 152 -12.12 16.04 -0.89
CA PRO A 152 -12.53 17.43 -0.78
C PRO A 152 -13.78 17.69 -1.63
N LYS A 153 -14.88 18.10 -0.98
CA LYS A 153 -16.22 18.16 -1.59
C LYS A 153 -16.30 19.02 -2.87
N LYS A 154 -15.41 20.00 -3.06
CA LYS A 154 -15.36 20.80 -4.30
C LYS A 154 -15.03 19.96 -5.54
N PHE A 155 -14.18 18.94 -5.41
CA PHE A 155 -13.83 18.05 -6.51
C PHE A 155 -14.93 17.01 -6.74
N VAL A 156 -15.55 16.50 -5.67
CA VAL A 156 -16.74 15.64 -5.81
C VAL A 156 -17.87 16.38 -6.54
N LYS A 157 -18.10 17.67 -6.23
CA LYS A 157 -19.07 18.52 -6.97
C LYS A 157 -18.72 18.68 -8.44
N GLN A 158 -17.44 18.83 -8.79
CA GLN A 158 -16.99 18.90 -10.19
C GLN A 158 -17.38 17.62 -10.96
N LEU A 159 -17.25 16.45 -10.33
CA LEU A 159 -17.56 15.14 -10.92
C LEU A 159 -19.07 14.90 -11.16
N LEU A 160 -19.97 15.77 -10.68
CA LEU A 160 -21.38 15.75 -11.09
C LEU A 160 -21.59 16.00 -12.59
N SER A 161 -20.59 16.61 -13.24
CA SER A 161 -20.58 16.86 -14.70
C SER A 161 -19.64 15.92 -15.47
N ASP A 162 -19.16 14.84 -14.84
CA ASP A 162 -18.26 13.88 -15.50
C ASP A 162 -18.94 13.24 -16.74
N PRO A 163 -18.20 12.97 -17.83
CA PRO A 163 -18.77 12.26 -18.99
C PRO A 163 -19.32 10.88 -18.65
N ASP A 164 -18.74 10.18 -17.67
CA ASP A 164 -19.16 8.84 -17.27
C ASP A 164 -20.37 8.89 -16.31
N ALA A 165 -21.41 8.11 -16.61
CA ALA A 165 -22.65 8.11 -15.84
C ALA A 165 -22.49 7.53 -14.43
N SER A 166 -21.61 6.54 -14.25
CA SER A 166 -21.33 5.94 -12.95
C SER A 166 -20.60 6.92 -12.04
N VAL A 167 -19.64 7.67 -12.59
CA VAL A 167 -18.93 8.73 -11.85
C VAL A 167 -19.92 9.79 -11.34
N ARG A 168 -20.82 10.29 -12.20
CA ARG A 168 -21.85 11.26 -11.80
C ARG A 168 -22.77 10.71 -10.71
N ALA A 169 -23.19 9.44 -10.83
CA ALA A 169 -24.07 8.80 -9.85
C ALA A 169 -23.38 8.64 -8.48
N SER A 170 -22.11 8.25 -8.46
CA SER A 170 -21.31 8.16 -7.23
C SER A 170 -21.11 9.54 -6.60
N ALA A 171 -20.77 10.55 -7.39
CA ALA A 171 -20.58 11.92 -6.91
C ALA A 171 -21.86 12.46 -6.25
N LYS A 172 -23.02 12.21 -6.85
CA LYS A 172 -24.32 12.56 -6.28
C LYS A 172 -24.53 11.88 -4.93
N ARG A 173 -24.35 10.55 -4.87
CA ARG A 173 -24.52 9.77 -3.63
C ARG A 173 -23.60 10.25 -2.49
N THR A 174 -22.40 10.70 -2.80
CA THR A 174 -21.41 11.17 -1.80
C THR A 174 -21.69 12.59 -1.28
N LEU A 175 -22.55 13.34 -1.97
CA LEU A 175 -22.93 14.71 -1.61
C LEU A 175 -24.32 14.81 -0.95
N ASP A 176 -25.15 13.79 -1.13
CA ASP A 176 -26.43 13.60 -0.42
C ASP A 176 -26.18 13.22 1.05
#